data_AF-M3G5Z5-F1
#
_entry.id   AF-M3G5Z5-F1
#
_cell.length_a   1.000
_cell.length_b   1.000
_cell.length_c   1.000
_cell.angle_alpha   90.00
_cell.angle_beta   90.00
_cell.angle_gamma   90.00
#
_symmetry.space_group_name_H-M   'P 1'
#
loop_
_entity.id
_entity.type
_entity.pdbx_description
1 polymer ?
#
loop_
_entity_poly.entity_id
_entity_poly.type
_entity_poly.pdbx_seq_one_letter_code
_entity_poly.pdbx_strand_id
1 'polypeptide(L)'
;MKDEITEPRSERLDQLQLYYDRKEELDSYFEVPSREKIGNVIDSLKHKETVKFNISPSFLEECIGFQNYCISKIKQTNAIIESCPSSNEYIGMVVNPESHPILRFAKNDMKFTISTDDPGIFGTSIKEEFSKAAKIGLSTEVLETVRRNSFLFTSEILSGKKSSSEFEVLESF
;
A
#
# COMPACT_ATOMS: atom_id res chain seq x y z
N MET A 1 -17.70 -7.31 -12.05
CA MET A 1 -17.35 -6.85 -10.69
C MET A 1 -18.65 -6.80 -9.91
N LYS A 2 -18.71 -7.13 -8.61
CA LYS A 2 -19.95 -6.92 -7.86
C LYS A 2 -20.15 -5.42 -7.71
N ASP A 3 -21.27 -4.90 -8.18
CA ASP A 3 -21.56 -3.46 -8.14
C ASP A 3 -21.94 -3.00 -6.72
N GLU A 4 -22.21 -3.92 -5.80
CA GLU A 4 -22.56 -3.68 -4.40
C GLU A 4 -21.54 -4.38 -3.46
N ILE A 5 -20.97 -3.61 -2.53
CA ILE A 5 -20.13 -4.09 -1.43
C ILE A 5 -20.96 -4.10 -0.15
N THR A 6 -20.70 -5.09 0.71
CA THR A 6 -21.21 -5.13 2.08
C THR A 6 -20.04 -5.18 3.05
N GLU A 7 -20.04 -4.32 4.05
CA GLU A 7 -19.01 -4.28 5.09
C GLU A 7 -19.65 -4.14 6.49
N PRO A 8 -18.92 -4.48 7.57
CA PRO A 8 -19.36 -4.24 8.94
C PRO A 8 -19.61 -2.75 9.20
N ARG A 9 -20.60 -2.44 10.04
CA ARG A 9 -20.85 -1.07 10.51
C ARG A 9 -19.60 -0.43 11.11
N SER A 10 -18.79 -1.19 11.85
CA SER A 10 -17.58 -0.68 12.50
C SER A 10 -16.58 -0.12 11.49
N GLU A 11 -16.33 -0.83 10.38
CA GLU A 11 -15.41 -0.38 9.34
C GLU A 11 -15.91 0.90 8.67
N ARG A 12 -17.21 0.97 8.34
CA ARG A 12 -17.81 2.18 7.78
C ARG A 12 -17.69 3.36 8.74
N LEU A 13 -17.91 3.13 10.04
CA LEU A 13 -17.81 4.17 11.05
C LEU A 13 -16.38 4.69 11.19
N ASP A 14 -15.39 3.80 11.22
CA ASP A 14 -13.99 4.19 11.32
C ASP A 14 -13.56 5.05 10.12
N GLN A 15 -13.98 4.66 8.90
CA GLN A 15 -13.75 5.45 7.69
C GLN A 15 -14.43 6.82 7.77
N LEU A 16 -15.73 6.88 8.11
CA LEU A 16 -16.48 8.13 8.19
C LEU A 16 -15.95 9.05 9.30
N GLN A 17 -15.52 8.50 10.43
CA GLN A 17 -14.92 9.25 11.52
C GLN A 17 -13.57 9.84 11.10
N LEU A 18 -12.73 9.06 10.40
CA LEU A 18 -11.48 9.57 9.82
C LEU A 18 -11.75 10.72 8.83
N TYR A 19 -12.76 10.57 7.97
CA TYR A 19 -13.13 11.59 6.99
C TYR A 19 -13.69 12.84 7.64
N TYR A 20 -14.48 12.66 8.70
CA TYR A 20 -14.93 13.76 9.53
C TYR A 20 -13.69 14.46 10.10
N ASP A 21 -12.88 13.80 10.92
CA ASP A 21 -11.80 14.43 11.68
C ASP A 21 -10.75 15.09 10.78
N ARG A 22 -10.43 14.48 9.64
CA ARG A 22 -9.36 14.93 8.73
C ARG A 22 -9.85 15.58 7.44
N LYS A 23 -11.10 16.06 7.40
CA LYS A 23 -11.71 16.60 6.18
C LYS A 23 -10.79 17.58 5.44
N GLU A 24 -10.24 18.57 6.14
CA GLU A 24 -9.46 19.64 5.54
C GLU A 24 -8.14 19.11 4.92
N GLU A 25 -7.54 18.08 5.53
CA GLU A 25 -6.36 17.42 4.95
C GLU A 25 -6.73 16.59 3.71
N LEU A 26 -7.84 15.85 3.79
CA LEU A 26 -8.29 14.91 2.77
C LEU A 26 -8.85 15.61 1.52
N ASP A 27 -9.45 16.79 1.67
CA ASP A 27 -9.96 17.62 0.56
C ASP A 27 -8.87 18.02 -0.45
N SER A 28 -7.60 17.95 -0.05
CA SER A 28 -6.46 18.17 -0.96
C SER A 28 -6.19 16.99 -1.90
N TYR A 29 -6.85 15.84 -1.70
CA TYR A 29 -6.60 14.59 -2.42
C TYR A 29 -7.83 14.05 -3.16
N PHE A 30 -9.05 14.30 -2.65
CA PHE A 30 -10.32 13.95 -3.29
C PHE A 30 -11.46 14.77 -2.68
N GLU A 31 -12.64 14.75 -3.31
CA GLU A 31 -13.81 15.47 -2.79
C GLU A 31 -14.40 14.74 -1.56
N VAL A 32 -14.13 15.23 -0.35
CA VAL A 32 -14.70 14.67 0.88
C VAL A 32 -16.08 15.29 1.13
N PRO A 33 -17.11 14.49 1.45
CA PRO A 33 -18.42 15.04 1.83
C PRO A 33 -18.33 16.07 2.97
N SER A 34 -19.31 16.98 3.05
CA SER A 34 -19.35 17.94 4.16
C SER A 34 -19.49 17.23 5.51
N ARG A 35 -18.94 17.85 6.58
CA ARG A 35 -19.04 17.32 7.95
C ARG A 35 -20.49 17.03 8.35
N GLU A 36 -21.43 17.88 7.94
CA GLU A 36 -22.87 17.66 8.14
C GLU A 36 -23.37 16.38 7.44
N LYS A 37 -23.02 16.19 6.16
CA LYS A 37 -23.38 14.97 5.41
C LYS A 37 -22.78 13.72 6.07
N ILE A 38 -21.52 13.76 6.48
CA ILE A 38 -20.85 12.65 7.15
C ILE A 38 -21.56 12.32 8.47
N GLY A 39 -21.86 13.33 9.30
CA GLY A 39 -22.57 13.17 10.56
C GLY A 39 -23.95 12.52 10.39
N ASN A 40 -24.72 12.99 9.40
CA ASN A 40 -26.02 12.40 9.07
C ASN A 40 -25.92 10.93 8.68
N VAL A 41 -24.87 10.56 7.91
CA VAL A 41 -24.63 9.16 7.57
C VAL A 41 -24.30 8.37 8.84
N ILE A 42 -23.35 8.81 9.67
CA ILE A 42 -22.97 8.16 10.93
C ILE A 42 -24.20 7.90 11.81
N ASP A 43 -25.08 8.90 11.97
CA ASP A 43 -26.31 8.77 12.75
C ASP A 43 -27.27 7.72 12.17
N SER A 44 -27.40 7.65 10.85
CA SER A 44 -28.22 6.66 10.17
C SER A 44 -27.72 5.21 10.35
N LEU A 45 -26.47 5.02 10.78
CA LEU A 45 -25.87 3.71 10.99
C LEU A 45 -26.10 3.16 12.40
N LYS A 46 -26.61 3.93 13.37
CA LYS A 46 -26.69 3.55 14.80
C LYS A 46 -27.26 2.16 15.08
N HIS A 47 -28.24 1.71 14.30
CA HIS A 47 -28.94 0.44 14.50
C HIS A 47 -28.64 -0.62 13.42
N LYS A 48 -27.60 -0.42 12.61
CA LYS A 48 -27.21 -1.37 11.54
C LYS A 48 -26.09 -2.28 12.02
N GLU A 49 -26.06 -3.51 11.55
CA GLU A 49 -24.88 -4.40 11.73
C GLU A 49 -23.91 -4.29 10.55
N THR A 50 -24.46 -4.14 9.35
CA THR A 50 -23.70 -4.04 8.10
C THR A 50 -24.16 -2.85 7.27
N VAL A 51 -23.27 -2.31 6.45
CA VAL A 51 -23.55 -1.25 5.49
C VAL A 51 -23.37 -1.78 4.08
N LYS A 52 -24.29 -1.41 3.19
CA LYS A 52 -24.24 -1.71 1.77
C LYS A 52 -24.05 -0.43 0.99
N PHE A 53 -23.17 -0.46 0.00
CA PHE A 53 -22.93 0.67 -0.88
C PHE A 53 -22.45 0.17 -2.24
N ASN A 54 -22.65 1.02 -3.26
CA ASN A 54 -22.30 0.66 -4.63
C ASN A 54 -20.92 1.19 -5.02
N ILE A 55 -20.22 0.43 -5.85
CA ILE A 55 -18.96 0.86 -6.46
C ILE A 55 -19.30 1.76 -7.64
N SER A 56 -19.26 3.08 -7.41
CA SER A 56 -19.41 4.09 -8.47
C SER A 56 -18.04 4.56 -8.98
N PRO A 57 -17.97 5.22 -10.14
CA PRO A 57 -16.76 5.93 -10.56
C PRO A 57 -16.26 6.94 -9.51
N SER A 58 -17.16 7.65 -8.83
CA SER A 58 -16.79 8.58 -7.75
C SER A 58 -16.15 7.87 -6.55
N PHE A 59 -16.60 6.64 -6.22
CA PHE A 59 -15.98 5.84 -5.16
C PHE A 59 -14.57 5.38 -5.56
N LEU A 60 -14.33 5.12 -6.83
CA LEU A 60 -12.98 4.79 -7.31
C LEU A 60 -12.04 6.00 -7.22
N GLU A 61 -12.52 7.20 -7.55
CA GLU A 61 -11.77 8.46 -7.38
C GLU A 61 -11.43 8.72 -5.90
N GLU A 62 -12.39 8.50 -5.00
CA GLU A 62 -12.20 8.54 -3.55
C GLU A 62 -11.11 7.57 -3.11
N CYS A 63 -11.15 6.31 -3.56
CA CYS A 63 -10.15 5.30 -3.23
C CYS A 63 -8.74 5.69 -3.71
N ILE A 64 -8.61 6.21 -4.93
CA ILE A 64 -7.33 6.66 -5.48
C ILE A 64 -6.79 7.86 -4.69
N GLY A 65 -7.66 8.82 -4.38
CA GLY A 65 -7.33 9.99 -3.55
C GLY A 65 -6.88 9.60 -2.16
N PHE A 66 -7.60 8.69 -1.51
CA PHE A 66 -7.23 8.16 -0.20
C PHE A 66 -5.88 7.44 -0.23
N GLN A 67 -5.59 6.65 -1.28
CA GLN A 67 -4.26 6.05 -1.45
C GLN A 67 -3.17 7.11 -1.61
N ASN A 68 -3.42 8.21 -2.34
CA ASN A 68 -2.46 9.32 -2.44
C ASN A 68 -2.22 9.99 -1.08
N TYR A 69 -3.26 10.14 -0.27
CA TYR A 69 -3.14 10.61 1.12
C TYR A 69 -2.29 9.65 1.96
N CYS A 70 -2.53 8.34 1.90
CA CYS A 70 -1.71 7.35 2.61
C CYS A 70 -0.25 7.41 2.18
N ILE A 71 0.04 7.50 0.87
CA ILE A 71 1.40 7.67 0.35
C ILE A 71 2.04 8.93 0.94
N SER A 72 1.33 10.06 0.97
CA SER A 72 1.88 11.31 1.51
C SER A 72 2.21 11.23 3.00
N LYS A 73 1.39 10.53 3.79
CA LYS A 73 1.63 10.30 5.21
C LYS A 73 2.78 9.32 5.45
N ILE A 74 2.83 8.20 4.73
CA ILE A 74 3.91 7.22 4.86
C ILE A 74 5.27 7.86 4.50
N LYS A 75 5.32 8.70 3.46
CA LYS A 75 6.54 9.43 3.07
C LYS A 75 7.08 10.37 4.16
N GLN A 76 6.25 10.82 5.09
CA GLN A 76 6.67 11.66 6.23
C GLN A 76 7.27 10.84 7.38
N THR A 77 7.24 9.52 7.28
CA THR A 77 7.79 8.60 8.27
C THR A 77 9.11 7.98 7.79
N ASN A 78 9.76 7.23 8.66
CA ASN A 78 10.88 6.36 8.29
C ASN A 78 10.44 4.91 8.00
N ALA A 79 9.15 4.67 7.80
CA ALA A 79 8.64 3.35 7.44
C ALA A 79 9.21 2.91 6.08
N ILE A 80 9.50 1.62 5.99
CA ILE A 80 9.95 0.95 4.77
C ILE A 80 8.84 0.01 4.34
N ILE A 81 8.47 0.05 3.06
CA ILE A 81 7.48 -0.86 2.50
C ILE A 81 8.18 -2.11 1.99
N GLU A 82 7.78 -3.29 2.47
CA GLU A 82 8.23 -4.56 1.91
C GLU A 82 7.23 -5.01 0.83
N SER A 83 7.62 -4.93 -0.43
CA SER A 83 6.78 -5.38 -1.55
C SER A 83 7.15 -6.81 -1.94
N CYS A 84 6.13 -7.66 -2.09
CA CYS A 84 6.30 -9.07 -2.44
C CYS A 84 5.55 -9.37 -3.74
N PRO A 85 6.14 -9.06 -4.92
CA PRO A 85 5.46 -9.12 -6.22
C PRO A 85 4.66 -10.40 -6.47
N SER A 86 5.21 -11.59 -6.20
CA SER A 86 4.46 -12.84 -6.40
C SER A 86 3.30 -13.00 -5.43
N SER A 87 3.48 -12.69 -4.15
CA SER A 87 2.39 -12.71 -3.16
C SER A 87 1.28 -11.72 -3.51
N ASN A 88 1.65 -10.51 -3.98
CA ASN A 88 0.72 -9.48 -4.42
C ASN A 88 -0.10 -9.92 -5.65
N GLU A 89 0.52 -10.63 -6.60
CA GLU A 89 -0.18 -11.20 -7.74
C GLU A 89 -1.15 -12.31 -7.32
N TYR A 90 -0.70 -13.29 -6.53
CA TYR A 90 -1.48 -14.48 -6.20
C TYR A 90 -2.57 -14.24 -5.15
N ILE A 91 -2.26 -13.53 -4.06
CA ILE A 91 -3.20 -13.28 -2.95
C ILE A 91 -3.89 -11.92 -3.13
N GLY A 92 -3.13 -10.90 -3.51
CA GLY A 92 -3.64 -9.55 -3.72
C GLY A 92 -4.45 -9.38 -5.00
N MET A 93 -4.50 -10.40 -5.87
CA MET A 93 -5.17 -10.37 -7.17
C MET A 93 -4.70 -9.23 -8.07
N VAL A 94 -3.44 -8.81 -7.91
CA VAL A 94 -2.79 -7.77 -8.73
C VAL A 94 -2.26 -8.42 -10.01
N VAL A 95 -3.18 -8.91 -10.84
CA VAL A 95 -2.86 -9.71 -12.03
C VAL A 95 -2.33 -8.85 -13.18
N ASN A 96 -2.77 -7.58 -13.27
CA ASN A 96 -2.26 -6.66 -14.28
C ASN A 96 -0.95 -6.02 -13.78
N PRO A 97 0.21 -6.30 -14.40
CA PRO A 97 1.49 -5.75 -13.96
C PRO A 97 1.52 -4.22 -13.95
N GLU A 98 0.87 -3.56 -14.92
CA GLU A 98 0.83 -2.09 -15.00
C GLU A 98 0.08 -1.43 -13.83
N SER A 99 -0.79 -2.21 -13.16
CA SER A 99 -1.54 -1.75 -11.98
C SER A 99 -0.79 -2.00 -10.66
N HIS A 100 0.38 -2.63 -10.70
CA HIS A 100 1.08 -3.04 -9.49
C HIS A 100 1.53 -1.84 -8.65
N PRO A 101 1.25 -1.81 -7.32
CA PRO A 101 1.49 -0.65 -6.47
C PRO A 101 2.98 -0.27 -6.36
N ILE A 102 3.90 -1.22 -6.60
CA ILE A 102 5.34 -0.97 -6.62
C ILE A 102 5.76 0.14 -7.60
N LEU A 103 5.04 0.30 -8.72
CA LEU A 103 5.27 1.37 -9.68
C LEU A 103 4.95 2.74 -9.08
N ARG A 104 3.90 2.81 -8.25
CA ARG A 104 3.55 4.05 -7.52
C ARG A 104 4.54 4.35 -6.42
N PHE A 105 5.10 3.34 -5.75
CA PHE A 105 6.14 3.54 -4.74
C PHE A 105 7.39 4.16 -5.37
N ALA A 106 7.85 3.59 -6.50
CA ALA A 106 8.97 4.14 -7.26
C ALA A 106 8.69 5.56 -7.76
N LYS A 107 7.53 5.80 -8.39
CA LYS A 107 7.14 7.12 -8.91
C LYS A 107 7.06 8.20 -7.83
N ASN A 108 6.76 7.82 -6.58
CA ASN A 108 6.64 8.75 -5.47
C ASN A 108 7.88 8.78 -4.57
N ASP A 109 9.01 8.22 -4.99
CA ASP A 109 10.26 8.18 -4.20
C ASP A 109 10.05 7.62 -2.79
N MET A 110 9.21 6.59 -2.66
CA MET A 110 8.99 5.91 -1.39
C MET A 110 10.16 5.00 -1.05
N LYS A 111 10.41 4.78 0.25
CA LYS A 111 11.38 3.79 0.72
C LYS A 111 10.73 2.41 0.68
N PHE A 112 11.22 1.50 -0.17
CA PHE A 112 10.70 0.14 -0.26
C PHE A 112 11.80 -0.89 -0.57
N THR A 113 11.52 -2.15 -0.25
CA THR A 113 12.30 -3.34 -0.61
C THR A 113 11.47 -4.29 -1.49
N ILE A 114 12.16 -5.23 -2.14
CA ILE A 114 11.55 -6.40 -2.79
C ILE A 114 11.88 -7.62 -1.94
N SER A 115 10.84 -8.37 -1.56
CA SER A 115 10.92 -9.54 -0.67
C SER A 115 10.12 -10.71 -1.27
N THR A 116 10.28 -11.90 -0.69
CA THR A 116 9.66 -13.14 -1.20
C THR A 116 8.37 -13.53 -0.49
N ASP A 117 8.08 -12.94 0.68
CA ASP A 117 7.04 -13.43 1.59
C ASP A 117 7.32 -14.90 1.97
N ASP A 118 6.49 -15.83 1.50
CA ASP A 118 6.68 -17.28 1.66
C ASP A 118 7.17 -17.94 0.35
N PRO A 119 8.48 -18.01 0.08
CA PRO A 119 9.02 -18.49 -1.20
C PRO A 119 8.60 -19.93 -1.54
N GLY A 120 8.41 -20.78 -0.53
CA GLY A 120 7.92 -22.15 -0.71
C GLY A 120 6.46 -22.23 -1.14
N ILE A 121 5.61 -21.32 -0.68
CA ILE A 121 4.19 -21.26 -1.05
C ILE A 121 4.04 -20.70 -2.48
N PHE A 122 4.80 -19.65 -2.80
CA PHE A 122 4.70 -18.97 -4.09
C PHE A 122 5.57 -19.56 -5.19
N GLY A 123 6.42 -20.54 -4.86
CA GLY A 123 7.34 -21.17 -5.80
C GLY A 123 8.29 -20.15 -6.43
N THR A 124 8.85 -19.27 -5.61
CA THR A 124 9.68 -18.15 -6.04
C THR A 124 10.99 -18.08 -5.25
N SER A 125 11.89 -17.19 -5.68
CA SER A 125 13.15 -16.86 -5.05
C SER A 125 13.38 -15.35 -5.14
N ILE A 126 14.31 -14.82 -4.35
CA ILE A 126 14.60 -13.37 -4.39
C ILE A 126 14.99 -12.91 -5.81
N LYS A 127 15.73 -13.73 -6.56
CA LYS A 127 16.09 -13.45 -7.95
C LYS A 127 14.87 -13.37 -8.86
N GLU A 128 13.91 -14.26 -8.67
CA GLU A 128 12.66 -14.28 -9.43
C GLU A 128 11.76 -13.09 -9.09
N GLU A 129 11.71 -12.66 -7.83
CA GLU A 129 10.98 -11.45 -7.42
C GLU A 129 11.54 -10.19 -8.09
N PHE A 130 12.87 -10.04 -8.15
CA PHE A 130 13.50 -8.94 -8.90
C PHE A 130 13.23 -9.03 -10.40
N SER A 131 13.28 -10.24 -10.98
CA SER A 131 12.91 -10.44 -12.39
C SER A 131 11.45 -10.09 -12.66
N LYS A 132 10.53 -10.43 -11.74
CA LYS A 132 9.12 -10.07 -11.82
C LYS A 132 8.92 -8.57 -11.69
N ALA A 133 9.60 -7.91 -10.76
CA ALA A 133 9.56 -6.46 -10.61
C ALA A 133 10.07 -5.72 -11.87
N ALA A 134 11.08 -6.26 -12.55
CA ALA A 134 11.52 -5.74 -13.86
C ALA A 134 10.42 -5.91 -14.92
N LYS A 135 9.77 -7.07 -15.00
CA LYS A 135 8.65 -7.33 -15.92
C LYS A 135 7.42 -6.46 -15.63
N ILE A 136 7.18 -6.12 -14.37
CA ILE A 136 6.16 -5.17 -13.93
C ILE A 136 6.45 -3.75 -14.46
N GLY A 137 7.72 -3.42 -14.70
CA GLY A 137 8.12 -2.16 -15.32
C GLY A 137 9.03 -1.28 -14.46
N LEU A 138 9.61 -1.80 -13.36
CA LEU A 138 10.68 -1.08 -12.69
C LEU A 138 11.94 -1.04 -13.57
N SER A 139 12.58 0.12 -13.65
CA SER A 139 13.84 0.27 -14.39
C SER A 139 15.00 -0.42 -13.67
N THR A 140 16.04 -0.77 -14.42
CA THR A 140 17.26 -1.38 -13.87
C THR A 140 17.89 -0.52 -12.78
N GLU A 141 17.86 0.80 -12.94
CA GLU A 141 18.41 1.76 -11.98
C GLU A 141 17.63 1.75 -10.65
N VAL A 142 16.30 1.68 -10.73
CA VAL A 142 15.44 1.56 -9.53
C VAL A 142 15.68 0.22 -8.85
N LEU A 143 15.74 -0.88 -9.60
CA LEU A 143 15.98 -2.22 -9.05
C LEU A 143 17.33 -2.28 -8.32
N GLU A 144 18.40 -1.72 -8.90
CA GLU A 144 19.70 -1.70 -8.25
C GLU A 144 19.70 -0.81 -6.99
N THR A 145 19.01 0.31 -7.03
CA THR A 145 18.83 1.18 -5.85
C THR A 145 18.11 0.44 -4.72
N VAL A 146 17.01 -0.26 -5.05
CA VAL A 146 16.24 -1.07 -4.09
C VAL A 146 17.10 -2.19 -3.51
N ARG A 147 17.86 -2.89 -4.35
CA ARG A 147 18.78 -3.96 -3.92
C ARG A 147 19.79 -3.43 -2.90
N ARG A 148 20.47 -2.32 -3.21
CA ARG A 148 21.47 -1.71 -2.31
C ARG A 148 20.86 -1.20 -1.02
N ASN A 149 19.72 -0.50 -1.11
CA ASN A 149 19.07 0.07 0.07
C ASN A 149 18.48 -0.99 1.00
N SER A 150 18.14 -2.17 0.50
CA SER A 150 17.59 -3.25 1.33
C SER A 150 18.50 -3.64 2.49
N PHE A 151 19.83 -3.57 2.31
CA PHE A 151 20.80 -3.81 3.37
C PHE A 151 20.82 -2.73 4.46
N LEU A 152 20.34 -1.53 4.13
CA LEU A 152 20.18 -0.43 5.09
C LEU A 152 18.85 -0.51 5.84
N PHE A 153 17.85 -1.16 5.24
CA PHE A 153 16.50 -1.30 5.78
C PHE A 153 16.37 -2.54 6.65
N THR A 154 17.16 -2.58 7.73
CA THR A 154 17.16 -3.68 8.70
C THR A 154 16.51 -3.25 10.00
N SER A 155 15.92 -4.21 10.73
CA SER A 155 15.39 -3.99 12.07
C SER A 155 16.09 -4.93 13.05
N GLU A 156 16.94 -4.38 13.91
CA GLU A 156 17.62 -5.15 14.96
C GLU A 156 16.62 -5.72 15.98
N ILE A 157 15.51 -5.01 16.21
CA ILE A 157 14.44 -5.43 17.12
C ILE A 157 13.79 -6.71 16.60
N LEU A 158 13.47 -6.77 15.30
CA LEU A 158 12.83 -7.94 14.70
C LEU A 158 13.83 -9.07 14.44
N SER A 159 15.03 -8.75 13.97
CA SER A 159 16.03 -9.75 13.60
C SER A 159 16.86 -10.27 14.78
N GLY A 160 16.91 -9.54 15.90
CA GLY A 160 17.83 -9.78 17.00
C GLY A 160 19.31 -9.60 16.65
N LYS A 161 19.62 -9.15 15.42
CA LYS A 161 20.97 -8.98 14.91
C LYS A 161 21.33 -7.51 14.90
N LYS A 162 22.47 -7.17 15.50
CA LYS A 162 23.04 -5.82 15.38
C LYS A 162 23.54 -5.60 13.96
N SER A 163 23.25 -4.43 13.42
CA SER A 163 23.85 -3.92 12.19
C SER A 163 25.36 -3.86 12.37
N SER A 164 26.09 -4.64 11.58
CA SER A 164 27.54 -4.47 11.46
C SER A 164 27.79 -3.17 10.70
N SER A 165 28.54 -2.25 11.28
CA SER A 165 28.92 -0.95 10.68
C SER A 165 29.81 -1.05 9.43
N GLU A 166 29.91 -2.23 8.83
CA GLU A 166 30.76 -2.57 7.68
C GLU A 166 29.90 -3.30 6.65
N PHE A 167 29.13 -2.56 5.86
CA PHE A 167 28.62 -3.10 4.59
C PHE A 167 29.57 -2.66 3.48
N GLU A 168 30.63 -3.44 3.26
CA GLU A 168 31.28 -3.46 1.94
C GLU A 168 30.25 -3.96 0.93
N VAL A 169 30.01 -3.15 -0.09
CA VAL A 169 29.04 -3.41 -1.16
C VAL A 169 29.40 -4.75 -1.80
N LEU A 170 28.61 -5.79 -1.55
CA LEU A 170 28.71 -7.06 -2.29
C LEU A 170 28.27 -6.80 -3.74
N GLU A 171 29.25 -6.50 -4.57
CA GLU A 171 29.18 -6.44 -6.04
C GLU A 171 29.19 -7.86 -6.60
N SER A 172 28.04 -8.53 -6.66
CA SER A 172 27.65 -9.50 -7.71
C SER A 172 26.55 -10.46 -7.27
N PHE A 173 25.46 -10.51 -8.04
CA PHE A 173 24.55 -11.64 -8.24
C PHE A 173 24.03 -11.62 -9.68
#